data_AF-A0A950LZM8-F1
#
_entry.id   AF-A0A950LZM8-F1
#
_cell.length_a   1.000
_cell.length_b   1.000
_cell.length_c   1.000
_cell.angle_alpha   90.00
_cell.angle_beta   90.00
_cell.angle_gamma   90.00
#
_symmetry.space_group_name_H-M   'P 1'
#
loop_
_entity.id
_entity.type
_entity.pdbx_description
1 polymer ?
#
loop_
_entity_poly.entity_id
_entity_poly.type
_entity_poly.pdbx_seq_one_letter_code
_entity_poly.pdbx_strand_id
1 'polypeptide(L)'
;MAGGDIASLLQRIPVVPASTLGERLDVPGGRPPFPVVAPLASLLPGGGLRRGSVVAVHGSMALLLALLSAATARGVWAAVVGVGDLGVLAATEAGVVVQRLVLVPRPGSDPAPVAAALLDGVGLVALAGAERMSPGAQRSLAARARQRGSVLLPLGRWPGAEVELDCHVEAWDGAEAGYGWLRSREVVVRAAGRGAAVRPRIARLLLPGPGGPVAEALADLAPSPRAVGETRAVGETRAVG
;
A
#
# COMPACT_ATOMS: atom_id res chain seq x y z
N MET A 1 -27.31 -2.63 -38.50
CA MET A 1 -26.73 -2.85 -37.17
C MET A 1 -25.98 -4.17 -37.19
N ALA A 2 -24.66 -4.14 -37.39
CA ALA A 2 -23.82 -5.34 -37.34
C ALA A 2 -23.02 -5.30 -36.04
N GLY A 3 -23.31 -6.24 -35.13
CA GLY A 3 -22.62 -6.37 -33.86
C GLY A 3 -21.19 -6.81 -34.09
N GLY A 4 -20.23 -5.93 -33.79
CA GLY A 4 -18.82 -6.28 -33.74
C GLY A 4 -18.56 -7.19 -32.53
N ASP A 5 -18.05 -8.38 -32.82
CA ASP A 5 -17.66 -9.38 -31.83
C ASP A 5 -16.57 -8.84 -30.89
N ILE A 6 -16.91 -8.73 -29.60
CA ILE A 6 -16.05 -8.21 -28.52
C ILE A 6 -14.76 -9.05 -28.41
N ALA A 7 -14.78 -10.33 -28.81
CA ALA A 7 -13.60 -11.19 -28.82
C ALA A 7 -12.50 -10.68 -29.77
N SER A 8 -12.87 -10.04 -30.89
CA SER A 8 -11.94 -9.49 -31.88
C SER A 8 -11.28 -8.17 -31.46
N LEU A 9 -11.78 -7.52 -30.41
CA LEU A 9 -11.19 -6.31 -29.83
C LEU A 9 -10.10 -6.65 -28.80
N LEU A 10 -10.20 -7.79 -28.12
CA LEU A 10 -9.19 -8.25 -27.15
C LEU A 10 -7.92 -8.81 -27.82
N GLN A 11 -7.99 -9.23 -29.10
CA GLN A 11 -6.82 -9.75 -29.84
C GLN A 11 -5.85 -8.68 -30.36
N ARG A 12 -6.19 -7.38 -30.24
CA ARG A 12 -5.36 -6.28 -30.75
C ARG A 12 -4.56 -5.53 -29.69
N ILE A 13 -4.68 -5.92 -28.41
CA ILE A 13 -3.85 -5.38 -27.35
C ILE A 13 -2.59 -6.26 -27.30
N PRO A 14 -1.40 -5.78 -27.71
CA PRO A 14 -0.18 -6.55 -27.54
C PRO A 14 0.06 -6.74 -26.04
N VAL A 15 -0.17 -7.96 -25.54
CA VAL A 15 0.20 -8.35 -24.19
C VAL A 15 1.71 -8.51 -24.18
N VAL A 16 2.40 -7.47 -23.75
CA VAL A 16 3.85 -7.52 -23.54
C VAL A 16 4.12 -8.46 -22.35
N PRO A 17 4.92 -9.53 -22.54
CA PRO A 17 5.26 -10.42 -21.44
C PRO A 17 5.97 -9.65 -20.32
N ALA A 18 5.55 -9.88 -19.08
CA ALA A 18 6.15 -9.33 -17.86
C ALA A 18 7.69 -9.41 -17.82
N SER A 19 8.27 -10.43 -18.45
CA SER A 19 9.72 -10.68 -18.49
C SER A 19 10.52 -9.56 -19.18
N THR A 20 9.97 -8.84 -20.15
CA THR A 20 10.71 -7.79 -20.88
C THR A 20 10.89 -6.50 -20.08
N LEU A 21 10.23 -6.36 -18.92
CA LEU A 21 10.47 -5.26 -17.97
C LEU A 21 11.72 -5.50 -17.12
N GLY A 22 12.17 -6.75 -16.97
CA GLY A 22 13.28 -7.16 -16.11
C GLY A 22 14.67 -6.89 -16.67
N GLU A 23 14.83 -6.86 -18.00
CA GLU A 23 16.14 -6.87 -18.69
C GLU A 23 16.97 -5.57 -18.54
N ARG A 24 16.38 -4.46 -18.07
CA ARG A 24 17.03 -3.14 -18.03
C ARG A 24 17.87 -2.84 -16.78
N LEU A 25 18.14 -3.83 -15.94
CA LEU A 25 18.22 -3.59 -14.50
C LEU A 25 19.47 -4.11 -13.77
N ASP A 26 20.42 -4.73 -14.47
CA ASP A 26 21.66 -5.19 -13.84
C ASP A 26 22.76 -4.12 -13.87
N VAL A 27 23.11 -3.61 -12.69
CA VAL A 27 24.28 -2.74 -12.43
C VAL A 27 25.09 -3.37 -11.29
N PRO A 28 26.44 -3.42 -11.37
CA PRO A 28 27.28 -3.91 -10.27
C PRO A 28 27.20 -3.01 -9.04
N GLY A 29 27.08 -3.60 -7.83
CA GLY A 29 26.92 -2.88 -6.55
C GLY A 29 25.62 -3.17 -5.80
N GLY A 30 24.79 -4.04 -6.36
CA GLY A 30 23.43 -4.26 -5.87
C GLY A 30 22.49 -3.18 -6.38
N ARG A 31 21.28 -3.56 -6.74
CA ARG A 31 20.30 -2.63 -7.30
C ARG A 31 19.80 -1.70 -6.19
N PRO A 32 19.76 -0.37 -6.37
CA PRO A 32 19.31 0.56 -5.33
C PRO A 32 17.87 0.23 -4.88
N PRO A 33 17.49 0.54 -3.63
CA PRO A 33 16.12 0.33 -3.16
C PRO A 33 15.14 1.14 -4.02
N PHE A 34 13.88 0.72 -4.08
CA PHE A 34 12.84 1.55 -4.67
C PHE A 34 12.63 2.78 -3.78
N PRO A 35 12.48 3.97 -4.38
CA PRO A 35 12.31 5.21 -3.63
C PRO A 35 10.98 5.20 -2.86
N VAL A 36 10.95 5.91 -1.75
CA VAL A 36 9.72 6.32 -1.06
C VAL A 36 9.71 7.83 -0.91
N VAL A 37 8.54 8.41 -0.60
CA VAL A 37 8.45 9.83 -0.25
C VAL A 37 9.28 10.13 1.01
N ALA A 38 9.86 11.33 1.07
CA ALA A 38 10.84 11.68 2.10
C ALA A 38 10.40 11.38 3.56
N PRO A 39 9.15 11.68 3.98
CA PRO A 39 8.72 11.39 5.35
C PRO A 39 8.72 9.89 5.70
N LEU A 40 8.60 9.00 4.71
CA LEU A 40 8.64 7.54 4.90
C LEU A 40 10.07 6.98 4.85
N ALA A 41 11.03 7.71 4.29
CA ALA A 41 12.41 7.24 4.17
C ALA A 41 13.06 7.02 5.55
N SER A 42 12.71 7.84 6.54
CA SER A 42 13.22 7.72 7.92
C SER A 42 12.79 6.42 8.60
N LEU A 43 11.63 5.87 8.22
CA LEU A 43 11.07 4.63 8.77
C LEU A 43 11.73 3.36 8.21
N LEU A 44 12.31 3.44 7.01
CA LEU A 44 12.84 2.28 6.30
C LEU A 44 14.37 2.18 6.43
N PRO A 45 14.92 0.99 6.68
CA PRO A 45 16.35 0.78 6.59
C PRO A 45 16.87 1.12 5.19
N GLY A 46 17.91 1.96 5.11
CA GLY A 46 18.46 2.40 3.81
C GLY A 46 17.60 3.41 3.04
N GLY A 47 16.56 3.98 3.66
CA GLY A 47 15.81 5.10 3.09
C GLY A 47 14.82 4.74 1.96
N GLY A 48 14.52 3.46 1.76
CA GLY A 48 13.62 3.01 0.71
C GLY A 48 13.23 1.55 0.83
N LEU A 49 12.43 1.07 -0.12
CA LEU A 49 11.99 -0.32 -0.16
C LEU A 49 13.10 -1.18 -0.77
N ARG A 50 13.80 -1.95 0.08
CA ARG A 50 14.88 -2.84 -0.35
C ARG A 50 14.36 -3.85 -1.37
N ARG A 51 15.05 -4.00 -2.49
CA ARG A 51 14.65 -4.97 -3.52
C ARG A 51 14.70 -6.40 -3.01
N GLY A 52 13.70 -7.19 -3.39
CA GLY A 52 13.56 -8.55 -2.91
C GLY A 52 13.09 -8.66 -1.45
N SER A 53 12.70 -7.56 -0.82
CA SER A 53 12.19 -7.58 0.55
C SER A 53 10.69 -7.86 0.61
N VAL A 54 10.23 -8.19 1.81
CA VAL A 54 8.82 -8.18 2.16
C VAL A 54 8.62 -7.09 3.21
N VAL A 55 7.74 -6.12 2.93
CA VAL A 55 7.40 -5.05 3.85
C VAL A 55 5.90 -5.12 4.15
N ALA A 56 5.54 -5.66 5.31
CA ALA A 56 4.15 -5.79 5.70
C ALA A 56 3.56 -4.44 6.09
N VAL A 57 2.33 -4.17 5.65
CA VAL A 57 1.64 -2.89 5.88
C VAL A 57 0.33 -3.17 6.62
N HIS A 58 0.13 -2.48 7.74
CA HIS A 58 -1.06 -2.61 8.59
C HIS A 58 -1.76 -1.27 8.79
N GLY A 59 -3.09 -1.33 8.89
CA GLY A 59 -3.91 -0.23 9.40
C GLY A 59 -4.15 0.96 8.46
N SER A 60 -3.55 1.01 7.26
CA SER A 60 -3.75 2.18 6.37
C SER A 60 -3.51 1.90 4.89
N MET A 61 -4.56 2.02 4.08
CA MET A 61 -4.47 2.03 2.61
C MET A 61 -3.73 3.29 2.10
N ALA A 62 -3.91 4.43 2.76
CA ALA A 62 -3.20 5.67 2.42
C ALA A 62 -1.67 5.49 2.58
N LEU A 63 -1.22 4.75 3.60
CA LEU A 63 0.19 4.43 3.77
C LEU A 63 0.70 3.52 2.64
N LEU A 64 -0.09 2.51 2.24
CA LEU A 64 0.27 1.69 1.07
C LEU A 64 0.44 2.57 -0.18
N LEU A 65 -0.54 3.40 -0.50
CA LEU A 65 -0.49 4.27 -1.69
C LEU A 65 0.70 5.23 -1.65
N ALA A 66 1.00 5.80 -0.48
CA ALA A 66 2.18 6.62 -0.28
C ALA A 66 3.50 5.86 -0.54
N LEU A 67 3.60 4.59 -0.14
CA LEU A 67 4.76 3.73 -0.43
C LEU A 67 4.91 3.46 -1.94
N LEU A 68 3.81 3.36 -2.67
CA LEU A 68 3.83 3.12 -4.12
C LEU A 68 4.19 4.39 -4.91
N SER A 69 3.77 5.56 -4.43
CA SER A 69 3.81 6.84 -5.16
C SER A 69 5.16 7.16 -5.82
N ALA A 70 6.23 7.27 -5.02
CA ALA A 70 7.55 7.66 -5.49
C ALA A 70 8.14 6.67 -6.51
N ALA A 71 7.92 5.37 -6.33
CA ALA A 71 8.41 4.35 -7.26
C ALA A 71 7.68 4.42 -8.60
N THR A 72 6.34 4.57 -8.59
CA THR A 72 5.55 4.70 -9.82
C THR A 72 5.90 5.97 -10.60
N ALA A 73 6.15 7.09 -9.90
CA ALA A 73 6.66 8.31 -10.49
C ALA A 73 8.00 8.11 -11.22
N ARG A 74 8.88 7.25 -10.70
CA ARG A 74 10.20 6.97 -11.29
C ARG A 74 10.25 5.96 -12.43
N GLY A 75 9.15 5.33 -12.82
CA GLY A 75 9.22 4.29 -13.86
C GLY A 75 8.51 2.99 -13.51
N VAL A 76 8.35 2.73 -12.23
CA VAL A 76 8.16 1.36 -11.73
C VAL A 76 6.68 0.99 -11.82
N TRP A 77 6.40 -0.20 -12.33
CA TRP A 77 5.07 -0.77 -12.23
C TRP A 77 4.79 -1.26 -10.81
N ALA A 78 3.61 -0.92 -10.29
CA ALA A 78 3.06 -1.42 -9.05
C ALA A 78 1.81 -2.25 -9.33
N ALA A 79 1.55 -3.28 -8.54
CA ALA A 79 0.32 -4.05 -8.59
C ALA A 79 -0.37 -4.07 -7.22
N VAL A 80 -1.71 -4.02 -7.20
CA VAL A 80 -2.52 -4.22 -6.00
C VAL A 80 -3.47 -5.38 -6.24
N VAL A 81 -3.38 -6.41 -5.40
CA VAL A 81 -4.08 -7.68 -5.55
C VAL A 81 -4.98 -7.92 -4.35
N GLY A 82 -6.24 -8.28 -4.60
CA GLY A 82 -7.20 -8.67 -3.57
C GLY A 82 -7.84 -7.53 -2.79
N VAL A 83 -7.67 -6.28 -3.22
CA VAL A 83 -8.35 -5.11 -2.64
C VAL A 83 -9.55 -4.77 -3.53
N GLY A 84 -10.75 -5.10 -3.07
CA GLY A 84 -11.99 -4.96 -3.84
C GLY A 84 -12.32 -3.51 -4.22
N ASP A 85 -12.21 -2.61 -3.25
CA ASP A 85 -12.71 -1.23 -3.36
C ASP A 85 -11.58 -0.19 -3.36
N LEU A 86 -10.48 -0.46 -4.05
CA LEU A 86 -9.39 0.51 -4.16
C LEU A 86 -9.82 1.71 -5.02
N GLY A 87 -9.91 2.89 -4.40
CA GLY A 87 -10.18 4.14 -5.11
C GLY A 87 -9.02 4.58 -6.00
N VAL A 88 -9.21 4.55 -7.33
CA VAL A 88 -8.21 5.03 -8.32
C VAL A 88 -7.95 6.53 -8.20
N LEU A 89 -9.00 7.31 -7.91
CA LEU A 89 -8.86 8.74 -7.64
C LEU A 89 -7.98 8.97 -6.40
N ALA A 90 -8.27 8.26 -5.30
CA ALA A 90 -7.46 8.34 -4.08
C ALA A 90 -6.00 7.91 -4.31
N ALA A 91 -5.76 6.92 -5.18
CA ALA A 91 -4.40 6.56 -5.60
C ALA A 91 -3.70 7.70 -6.33
N THR A 92 -4.42 8.39 -7.23
CA THR A 92 -3.89 9.54 -7.98
C THR A 92 -3.58 10.71 -7.05
N GLU A 93 -4.48 11.03 -6.12
CA GLU A 93 -4.29 12.05 -5.08
C GLU A 93 -3.12 11.72 -4.16
N ALA A 94 -2.91 10.43 -3.87
CA ALA A 94 -1.74 9.93 -3.16
C ALA A 94 -0.46 9.91 -4.03
N GLY A 95 -0.47 10.48 -5.23
CA GLY A 95 0.70 10.58 -6.11
C GLY A 95 1.10 9.28 -6.79
N VAL A 96 0.23 8.26 -6.80
CA VAL A 96 0.45 7.04 -7.59
C VAL A 96 0.18 7.36 -9.05
N VAL A 97 1.15 7.05 -9.92
CA VAL A 97 0.96 7.14 -11.37
C VAL A 97 0.09 5.96 -11.81
N VAL A 98 -1.21 6.19 -11.93
CA VAL A 98 -2.21 5.15 -12.23
C VAL A 98 -1.97 4.44 -13.56
N GLN A 99 -1.31 5.08 -14.53
CA GLN A 99 -0.87 4.47 -15.79
C GLN A 99 0.21 3.39 -15.58
N ARG A 100 0.77 3.28 -14.37
CA ARG A 100 1.73 2.26 -13.94
C ARG A 100 1.20 1.40 -12.79
N LEU A 101 -0.12 1.39 -12.60
CA LEU A 101 -0.78 0.62 -11.56
C LEU A 101 -1.60 -0.52 -12.17
N VAL A 102 -1.28 -1.75 -11.80
CA VAL A 102 -2.10 -2.94 -12.11
C VAL A 102 -3.04 -3.20 -10.95
N LEU A 103 -4.33 -3.34 -11.23
CA LEU A 103 -5.33 -3.68 -10.23
C LEU A 103 -5.91 -5.05 -10.50
N VAL A 104 -5.85 -5.92 -9.50
CA VAL A 104 -6.55 -7.22 -9.51
C VAL A 104 -7.45 -7.29 -8.27
N PRO A 105 -8.66 -6.72 -8.33
CA PRO A 105 -9.52 -6.61 -7.14
C PRO A 105 -9.97 -7.96 -6.61
N ARG A 106 -10.19 -8.93 -7.51
CA ARG A 106 -10.73 -10.26 -7.20
C ARG A 106 -9.85 -11.34 -7.82
N PRO A 107 -8.75 -11.75 -7.14
CA PRO A 107 -7.82 -12.76 -7.66
C PRO A 107 -8.36 -14.19 -7.57
N GLY A 108 -9.55 -14.40 -6.99
CA GLY A 108 -10.11 -15.72 -6.70
C GLY A 108 -9.87 -16.17 -5.25
N SER A 109 -10.09 -17.46 -4.99
CA SER A 109 -9.97 -18.08 -3.67
C SER A 109 -8.51 -18.13 -3.18
N ASP A 110 -7.58 -18.45 -4.08
CA ASP A 110 -6.14 -18.44 -3.83
C ASP A 110 -5.46 -17.30 -4.62
N PRO A 111 -4.97 -16.23 -3.95
CA PRO A 111 -4.29 -15.13 -4.62
C PRO A 111 -2.83 -15.43 -4.98
N ALA A 112 -2.25 -16.55 -4.51
CA ALA A 112 -0.83 -16.83 -4.67
C ALA A 112 -0.35 -16.92 -6.13
N PRO A 113 -1.06 -17.60 -7.06
CA PRO A 113 -0.62 -17.70 -8.44
C PRO A 113 -0.59 -16.33 -9.15
N VAL A 114 -1.59 -15.49 -8.88
CA VAL A 114 -1.68 -14.13 -9.41
C VAL A 114 -0.53 -13.27 -8.88
N ALA A 115 -0.29 -13.31 -7.56
CA ALA A 115 0.83 -12.59 -6.94
C ALA A 115 2.18 -13.06 -7.49
N ALA A 116 2.37 -14.36 -7.69
CA ALA A 116 3.59 -14.94 -8.23
C ALA A 116 3.86 -14.44 -9.67
N ALA A 117 2.84 -14.44 -10.53
CA ALA A 117 2.95 -13.94 -11.90
C ALA A 117 3.30 -12.44 -11.93
N LEU A 118 2.70 -11.65 -11.05
CA LEU A 118 2.98 -10.21 -10.95
C LEU A 118 4.40 -9.94 -10.44
N LEU A 119 4.88 -10.70 -9.45
CA LEU A 119 6.25 -10.57 -8.93
C LEU A 119 7.33 -10.80 -10.00
N ASP A 120 7.03 -11.51 -11.09
CA ASP A 120 7.96 -11.71 -12.21
C ASP A 120 8.10 -10.48 -13.12
N GLY A 121 7.11 -9.56 -13.11
CA GLY A 121 7.05 -8.46 -14.08
C GLY A 121 7.00 -7.06 -13.48
N VAL A 122 6.56 -6.91 -12.24
CA VAL A 122 6.40 -5.60 -11.60
C VAL A 122 7.33 -5.43 -10.41
N GLY A 123 7.72 -4.19 -10.12
CA GLY A 123 8.68 -3.90 -9.06
C GLY A 123 8.06 -3.97 -7.66
N LEU A 124 6.78 -3.61 -7.54
CA LEU A 124 6.06 -3.57 -6.26
C LEU A 124 4.75 -4.36 -6.40
N VAL A 125 4.47 -5.27 -5.45
CA VAL A 125 3.21 -6.04 -5.42
C VAL A 125 2.59 -5.92 -4.05
N ALA A 126 1.47 -5.21 -3.94
CA ALA A 126 0.62 -5.20 -2.77
C ALA A 126 -0.37 -6.35 -2.79
N LEU A 127 -0.48 -7.07 -1.68
CA LEU A 127 -1.23 -8.32 -1.62
C LEU A 127 -2.12 -8.37 -0.38
N ALA A 128 -3.43 -8.28 -0.59
CA ALA A 128 -4.42 -8.68 0.41
C ALA A 128 -4.71 -10.17 0.30
N GLY A 129 -5.17 -10.78 1.39
CA GLY A 129 -5.58 -12.18 1.39
C GLY A 129 -4.49 -13.18 1.71
N ALA A 130 -3.39 -12.73 2.32
CA ALA A 130 -2.28 -13.61 2.66
C ALA A 130 -2.66 -14.69 3.68
N GLU A 131 -3.66 -14.41 4.52
CA GLU A 131 -4.25 -15.33 5.50
C GLU A 131 -4.95 -16.54 4.87
N ARG A 132 -5.37 -16.44 3.60
CA ARG A 132 -5.98 -17.56 2.85
C ARG A 132 -4.93 -18.47 2.22
N MET A 133 -3.66 -18.09 2.24
CA MET A 133 -2.58 -18.84 1.63
C MET A 133 -1.93 -19.79 2.64
N SER A 134 -1.44 -20.93 2.15
CA SER A 134 -0.62 -21.81 2.97
C SER A 134 0.71 -21.14 3.34
N PRO A 135 1.34 -21.51 4.47
CA PRO A 135 2.68 -21.03 4.82
C PRO A 135 3.73 -21.36 3.75
N GLY A 136 3.55 -22.46 3.01
CA GLY A 136 4.39 -22.83 1.87
C GLY A 136 4.29 -21.81 0.73
N ALA A 137 3.06 -21.43 0.35
CA ALA A 137 2.83 -20.42 -0.68
C ALA A 137 3.40 -19.05 -0.28
N GLN A 138 3.21 -18.62 0.98
CA GLN A 138 3.83 -17.39 1.49
C GLN A 138 5.36 -17.44 1.37
N ARG A 139 6.01 -18.52 1.82
CA ARG A 139 7.47 -18.67 1.68
C ARG A 139 7.92 -18.63 0.22
N SER A 140 7.18 -19.29 -0.68
CA SER A 140 7.46 -19.28 -2.12
C SER A 140 7.37 -17.88 -2.72
N LEU A 141 6.36 -17.09 -2.35
CA LEU A 141 6.23 -15.69 -2.79
C LEU A 141 7.37 -14.82 -2.28
N ALA A 142 7.74 -14.95 -1.01
CA ALA A 142 8.88 -14.22 -0.44
C ALA A 142 10.23 -14.63 -1.07
N ALA A 143 10.37 -15.90 -1.46
CA ALA A 143 11.54 -16.36 -2.22
C ALA A 143 11.53 -15.81 -3.65
N ARG A 144 10.37 -15.76 -4.30
CA ARG A 144 10.21 -15.24 -5.66
C ARG A 144 10.48 -13.73 -5.72
N ALA A 145 9.97 -12.96 -4.76
CA ALA A 145 10.28 -11.54 -4.61
C ALA A 145 11.80 -11.32 -4.55
N ARG A 146 12.50 -12.11 -3.72
CA ARG A 146 13.98 -12.10 -3.63
C ARG A 146 14.66 -12.39 -4.96
N GLN A 147 14.24 -13.44 -5.66
CA GLN A 147 14.82 -13.85 -6.94
C GLN A 147 14.61 -12.81 -8.06
N ARG A 148 13.48 -12.10 -8.05
CA ARG A 148 13.13 -11.10 -9.07
C ARG A 148 13.54 -9.67 -8.71
N GLY A 149 13.98 -9.44 -7.47
CA GLY A 149 14.27 -8.10 -6.96
C GLY A 149 13.01 -7.23 -6.79
N SER A 150 11.84 -7.85 -6.74
CA SER A 150 10.53 -7.20 -6.53
C SER A 150 10.25 -7.07 -5.03
N VAL A 151 9.42 -6.13 -4.63
CA VAL A 151 9.01 -5.94 -3.22
C VAL A 151 7.59 -6.41 -3.06
N LEU A 152 7.38 -7.30 -2.09
CA LEU A 152 6.06 -7.75 -1.69
C LEU A 152 5.57 -6.90 -0.51
N LEU A 153 4.38 -6.33 -0.65
CA LEU A 153 3.72 -5.46 0.31
C LEU A 153 2.43 -6.14 0.81
N PRO A 154 2.52 -7.16 1.67
CA PRO A 154 1.32 -7.81 2.19
C PRO A 154 0.52 -6.83 3.06
N LEU A 155 -0.79 -6.80 2.84
CA LEU A 155 -1.74 -6.04 3.63
C LEU A 155 -2.19 -6.91 4.80
N GLY A 156 -1.42 -6.88 5.88
CA GLY A 156 -1.56 -7.82 6.98
C GLY A 156 -0.23 -8.49 7.36
N ARG A 157 -0.30 -9.34 8.38
CA ARG A 157 0.88 -9.97 8.96
C ARG A 157 1.54 -10.89 7.95
N TRP A 158 2.87 -10.85 7.91
CA TRP A 158 3.65 -11.74 7.07
C TRP A 158 4.79 -12.39 7.85
N PRO A 159 4.77 -13.72 8.03
CA PRO A 159 5.83 -14.43 8.72
C PRO A 159 7.19 -14.14 8.08
N GLY A 160 8.02 -13.43 8.85
CA GLY A 160 9.34 -13.06 8.42
C GLY A 160 9.39 -11.92 7.39
N ALA A 161 8.50 -10.94 7.51
CA ALA A 161 8.74 -9.64 6.91
C ALA A 161 10.12 -9.08 7.31
N GLU A 162 10.72 -8.30 6.41
CA GLU A 162 11.93 -7.53 6.72
C GLU A 162 11.56 -6.34 7.61
N VAL A 163 10.46 -5.66 7.26
CA VAL A 163 9.85 -4.56 7.99
C VAL A 163 8.35 -4.79 8.08
N GLU A 164 7.77 -4.55 9.24
CA GLU A 164 6.33 -4.40 9.49
C GLU A 164 6.06 -2.93 9.79
N LEU A 165 5.13 -2.34 9.06
CA LEU A 165 4.68 -0.96 9.19
C LEU A 165 3.27 -0.96 9.79
N ASP A 166 3.16 -0.51 11.03
CA ASP A 166 1.90 -0.38 11.75
C ASP A 166 1.48 1.08 11.77
N CYS A 167 0.36 1.40 11.11
CA CYS A 167 -0.20 2.73 11.06
C CYS A 167 -1.42 2.83 11.99
N HIS A 168 -1.37 3.75 12.95
CA HIS A 168 -2.47 4.07 13.85
C HIS A 168 -2.92 5.51 13.63
N VAL A 169 -4.23 5.74 13.63
CA VAL A 169 -4.81 7.08 13.51
C VAL A 169 -4.89 7.69 14.90
N GLU A 170 -4.31 8.88 15.07
CA GLU A 170 -4.34 9.62 16.34
C GLU A 170 -5.42 10.70 16.32
N ALA A 171 -5.49 11.46 15.22
CA ALA A 171 -6.39 12.60 15.11
C ALA A 171 -6.81 12.88 13.67
N TRP A 172 -7.94 13.59 13.53
CA TRP A 172 -8.44 14.13 12.28
C TRP A 172 -8.55 15.65 12.39
N ASP A 173 -8.24 16.35 11.30
CA ASP A 173 -8.32 17.81 11.21
C ASP A 173 -9.24 18.26 10.06
N GLY A 174 -9.82 19.47 10.18
CA GLY A 174 -10.68 20.11 9.16
C GLY A 174 -12.18 20.20 9.49
N ALA A 175 -12.63 19.58 10.59
CA ALA A 175 -13.99 19.73 11.12
C ALA A 175 -13.98 20.67 12.34
N GLU A 176 -14.02 21.97 12.09
CA GLU A 176 -14.07 23.00 13.13
C GLU A 176 -15.50 23.11 13.70
N ALA A 177 -15.64 23.07 15.03
CA ALA A 177 -16.94 23.18 15.72
C ALA A 177 -18.06 22.22 15.24
N GLY A 178 -17.72 21.09 14.60
CA GLY A 178 -18.68 20.11 14.08
C GLY A 178 -19.13 20.36 12.63
N TYR A 179 -18.58 21.36 11.94
CA TYR A 179 -18.85 21.67 10.54
C TYR A 179 -17.54 21.69 9.73
N GLY A 180 -17.63 21.44 8.42
CA GLY A 180 -16.47 21.40 7.52
C GLY A 180 -16.17 20.03 6.93
N TRP A 181 -15.00 19.90 6.33
CA TRP A 181 -14.55 18.68 5.62
C TRP A 181 -13.26 18.20 6.26
N LEU A 182 -13.10 16.89 6.43
CA LEU A 182 -11.83 16.33 6.90
C LEU A 182 -10.74 16.57 5.85
N ARG A 183 -9.67 17.28 6.24
CA ARG A 183 -8.60 17.70 5.33
C ARG A 183 -7.34 16.86 5.49
N SER A 184 -7.01 16.50 6.72
CA SER A 184 -5.82 15.71 7.03
C SER A 184 -6.05 14.79 8.21
N ARG A 185 -5.25 13.74 8.27
CA ARG A 185 -5.26 12.77 9.34
C ARG A 185 -3.87 12.64 9.93
N GLU A 186 -3.75 12.92 11.21
CA GLU A 186 -2.54 12.62 11.93
C GLU A 186 -2.48 11.12 12.23
N VAL A 187 -1.37 10.50 11.83
CA VAL A 187 -1.09 9.10 12.07
C VAL A 187 0.27 8.93 12.73
N VAL A 188 0.38 7.89 13.54
CA VAL A 188 1.65 7.36 14.01
C VAL A 188 1.96 6.10 13.21
N VAL A 189 3.09 6.11 12.52
CA VAL A 189 3.60 4.93 11.83
C VAL A 189 4.79 4.38 12.59
N ARG A 190 4.66 3.13 13.05
CA ARG A 190 5.74 2.37 13.65
C ARG A 190 6.30 1.38 12.63
N ALA A 191 7.61 1.42 12.44
CA ALA A 191 8.35 0.44 11.67
C ALA A 191 9.15 -0.44 12.61
N ALA A 192 8.95 -1.75 12.55
CA ALA A 192 9.74 -2.73 13.30
C ALA A 192 10.00 -3.96 12.43
N GLY A 193 11.01 -4.76 12.73
CA GLY A 193 11.28 -5.94 11.92
C GLY A 193 12.57 -6.63 12.27
N ARG A 194 13.26 -7.14 11.24
CA ARG A 194 14.46 -7.96 11.39
C ARG A 194 15.67 -7.30 10.74
N GLY A 195 16.86 -7.79 11.06
CA GLY A 195 18.12 -7.21 10.57
C GLY A 195 18.24 -5.72 10.90
N ALA A 196 18.36 -4.89 9.86
CA ALA A 196 18.48 -3.45 10.01
C ALA A 196 17.21 -2.75 10.57
N ALA A 197 16.08 -3.45 10.65
CA ALA A 197 14.82 -2.98 11.24
C ALA A 197 14.57 -3.49 12.68
N VAL A 198 15.55 -4.15 13.31
CA VAL A 198 15.42 -4.64 14.70
C VAL A 198 15.14 -3.48 15.67
N ARG A 199 15.79 -2.33 15.47
CA ARG A 199 15.50 -1.12 16.24
C ARG A 199 14.23 -0.47 15.68
N PRO A 200 13.13 -0.40 16.44
CA PRO A 200 11.91 0.21 15.95
C PRO A 200 12.12 1.69 15.64
N ARG A 201 11.46 2.17 14.59
CA ARG A 201 11.40 3.58 14.20
C ARG A 201 9.96 4.04 14.25
N ILE A 202 9.72 5.27 14.66
CA ILE A 202 8.38 5.83 14.79
C ILE A 202 8.40 7.21 14.14
N ALA A 203 7.36 7.51 13.36
CA ALA A 203 7.15 8.83 12.77
C ALA A 203 5.68 9.25 12.92
N ARG A 204 5.47 10.53 13.23
CA ARG A 204 4.15 11.17 13.19
C ARG A 204 4.00 11.85 11.83
N LEU A 205 2.95 11.49 11.11
CA LEU A 205 2.74 11.88 9.72
C LEU A 205 1.31 12.37 9.52
N LEU A 206 1.11 13.20 8.50
CA LEU A 206 -0.21 13.55 7.99
C LEU A 206 -0.49 12.71 6.74
N LEU A 207 -1.62 11.97 6.72
CA LEU A 207 -2.06 11.10 5.62
C LEU A 207 -3.56 11.31 5.27
N PRO A 208 -3.90 12.13 4.26
CA PRO A 208 -2.99 12.90 3.40
C PRO A 208 -2.40 14.10 4.13
N GLY A 209 -1.25 14.59 3.63
CA GLY A 209 -0.60 15.81 4.11
C GLY A 209 -0.93 17.03 3.24
N PRO A 210 -0.70 18.27 3.73
CA PRO A 210 -0.88 19.47 2.92
C PRO A 210 0.03 19.41 1.68
N GLY A 211 -0.56 19.36 0.48
CA GLY A 211 0.18 19.36 -0.78
C GLY A 211 0.68 17.99 -1.28
N GLY A 212 0.26 16.87 -0.68
CA GLY A 212 0.64 15.55 -1.19
C GLY A 212 0.23 14.34 -0.34
N PRO A 213 0.72 13.14 -0.69
CA PRO A 213 0.33 11.90 -0.03
C PRO A 213 0.73 11.84 1.45
N VAL A 214 1.86 12.44 1.81
CA VAL A 214 2.43 12.40 3.16
C VAL A 214 3.12 13.73 3.47
N ALA A 215 2.87 14.26 4.66
CA ALA A 215 3.70 15.30 5.26
C ALA A 215 4.15 14.85 6.65
N GLU A 216 5.27 15.39 7.15
CA GLU A 216 5.61 15.25 8.56
C GLU A 216 4.60 16.05 9.40
N ALA A 217 4.12 15.48 10.49
CA ALA A 217 3.28 16.23 11.42
C ALA A 217 4.17 17.21 12.19
N LEU A 218 3.85 18.51 12.13
CA LEU A 218 4.49 19.50 13.00
C LEU A 218 4.17 19.14 14.45
N ALA A 219 5.19 19.13 15.32
CA ALA A 219 5.07 18.72 16.72
C ALA A 219 4.02 19.51 17.53
N ASP A 220 3.61 20.68 17.03
CA ASP A 220 2.76 21.65 17.73
C ASP A 220 1.26 21.53 17.45
N LEU A 221 0.82 20.58 16.62
CA LEU A 221 -0.59 20.19 16.60
C LEU A 221 -0.83 19.25 17.80
N ALA A 222 -1.07 19.86 18.96
CA ALA A 222 -1.49 19.11 20.13
C ALA A 222 -2.72 18.25 19.77
N PRO A 223 -2.68 16.92 19.99
CA PRO A 223 -3.85 16.09 19.77
C PRO A 223 -4.92 16.58 20.74
N SER A 224 -6.00 17.16 20.20
CA SER A 224 -7.23 17.30 20.96
C SER A 224 -8.01 16.01 20.72
N PRO A 225 -8.02 15.05 21.67
CA PRO A 225 -8.88 13.88 21.55
C PRO A 225 -10.33 14.37 21.57
N ARG A 226 -10.96 14.48 20.41
CA ARG A 226 -12.41 14.60 20.33
C ARG A 226 -12.95 13.19 20.22
N ALA A 227 -13.60 12.74 21.29
CA ALA A 227 -14.32 11.48 21.32
C ALA A 227 -15.16 11.37 20.05
N VAL A 228 -14.94 10.33 19.27
CA VAL A 228 -15.88 9.89 18.24
C VAL A 228 -17.16 9.57 19.02
N GLY A 229 -18.18 10.42 18.88
CA GLY A 229 -19.39 10.38 19.69
C GLY A 229 -19.94 8.96 19.79
N GLU A 230 -20.15 8.51 21.03
CA GLU A 230 -20.93 7.31 21.31
C GLU A 230 -22.26 7.41 20.55
N THR A 231 -22.52 6.43 19.69
CA THR A 231 -23.84 6.21 19.13
C THR A 231 -24.80 5.96 20.28
N ARG A 232 -25.48 7.01 20.75
CA ARG A 232 -26.62 6.87 21.67
C ARG A 232 -27.69 6.07 20.95
N ALA A 233 -27.85 4.81 21.36
CA ALA A 233 -29.07 4.06 21.10
C ALA A 233 -30.25 4.89 21.61
N VAL A 234 -31.14 5.25 20.70
CA VAL A 234 -32.42 5.90 21.01
C VAL A 234 -33.21 4.90 21.84
N GLY A 235 -33.39 5.22 23.13
CA GLY A 235 -34.31 4.50 24.00
C GLY A 235 -35.74 4.75 23.51
N GLU A 236 -36.41 3.68 23.12
CA GLU A 236 -37.82 3.71 22.78
C GLU A 236 -38.63 3.67 24.10
N THR A 237 -39.26 4.80 24.42
CA THR A 237 -40.13 4.96 25.58
C THR A 237 -41.46 4.25 25.35
N ARG A 238 -41.78 3.35 26.27
CA ARG A 238 -43.09 2.74 26.57
C ARG A 238 -44.25 3.75 26.46
N ALA A 239 -45.29 3.40 25.71
CA ALA A 239 -46.63 3.96 25.89
C ALA A 239 -47.54 2.90 26.51
N VAL A 240 -48.09 3.25 27.67
CA VAL A 240 -49.21 2.60 28.35
C VAL A 240 -50.50 3.17 27.73
N GLY A 241 -51.42 2.29 27.38
CA GLY A 241 -52.78 2.59 26.94
C GLY A 241 -53.57 1.29 26.90
#